data_AF-A0A966KZ65-F1
#
_entry.id   AF-A0A966KZ65-F1
#
_cell.length_a   1.000
_cell.length_b   1.000
_cell.length_c   1.000
_cell.angle_alpha   90.00
_cell.angle_beta   90.00
_cell.angle_gamma   90.00
#
_symmetry.space_group_name_H-M   'P 1'
#
loop_
_entity.id
_entity.type
_entity.pdbx_description
1 polymer ?
#
loop_
_entity_poly.entity_id
_entity_poly.type
_entity_poly.pdbx_seq_one_letter_code
_entity_poly.pdbx_strand_id
1 'polypeptide(L)'
;RDDDGSFDEPVEVFAWCGGGVLLRPEYLSDVGLFDESFFLYYEDTDLSWRGQARGWRYRTAPSSVIRHVHAASSGEGSEVFAFHVERNRLLMLLKNAPVRLVIAQSLLFLRATASYARRDVLRPLMRLHRPHPTVVRRRLVSFGGFLRLLPATLRARRRLRSLALVPDRQLEPWFVVR
;
A
#
# COMPACT_ATOMS: atom_id res chain seq x y z
N ARG A 1 -2.30 -2.02 -21.60
CA ARG A 1 -3.70 -2.39 -21.86
C ARG A 1 -4.33 -1.14 -22.40
N ASP A 2 -4.89 -1.21 -23.60
CA ASP A 2 -5.52 -0.05 -24.21
C ASP A 2 -6.87 0.19 -23.53
N ASP A 3 -7.28 1.46 -23.48
CA ASP A 3 -8.56 1.87 -22.90
C ASP A 3 -9.70 1.37 -23.80
N ASP A 4 -10.61 0.60 -23.22
CA ASP A 4 -11.77 0.01 -23.91
C ASP A 4 -13.05 0.84 -23.72
N GLY A 5 -12.92 2.08 -23.23
CA GLY A 5 -14.03 2.99 -22.94
C GLY A 5 -14.72 2.70 -21.60
N SER A 6 -14.25 1.70 -20.84
CA SER A 6 -14.81 1.38 -19.52
C SER A 6 -14.56 2.46 -18.45
N PHE A 7 -13.77 3.49 -18.77
CA PHE A 7 -13.43 4.60 -17.88
C PHE A 7 -13.96 5.97 -18.35
N ASP A 8 -14.87 6.00 -19.33
CA ASP A 8 -15.41 7.25 -19.91
C ASP A 8 -16.34 8.02 -18.98
N GLU A 9 -16.92 7.35 -17.97
CA GLU A 9 -17.77 7.98 -16.97
C GLU A 9 -17.00 8.28 -15.67
N PRO A 10 -17.23 9.44 -15.03
CA PRO A 10 -16.63 9.73 -13.73
C PRO A 10 -17.10 8.72 -12.67
N VAL A 11 -16.16 7.97 -12.11
CA VAL A 11 -16.45 6.99 -11.05
C VAL A 11 -15.79 7.40 -9.74
N GLU A 12 -16.48 7.15 -8.62
CA GLU A 12 -15.85 7.30 -7.31
C GLU A 12 -14.78 6.22 -7.13
N VAL A 13 -13.64 6.63 -6.56
CA VAL A 13 -12.51 5.72 -6.27
C VAL A 13 -12.11 5.85 -4.81
N PHE A 14 -11.62 4.74 -4.25
CA PHE A 14 -11.13 4.74 -2.87
C PHE A 14 -9.87 5.60 -2.71
N ALA A 15 -8.94 5.44 -3.64
CA ALA A 15 -7.65 6.10 -3.63
C ALA A 15 -7.26 6.60 -5.02
N TRP A 16 -6.40 7.60 -5.04
CA TRP A 16 -5.83 8.19 -6.24
C TRP A 16 -4.33 7.89 -6.32
N CYS A 17 -3.78 7.97 -7.53
CA CYS A 17 -2.34 7.83 -7.77
C CYS A 17 -1.68 9.21 -7.84
N GLY A 18 -0.52 9.37 -7.20
CA GLY A 18 0.27 10.61 -7.25
C GLY A 18 0.73 11.01 -8.66
N GLY A 19 0.67 10.11 -9.65
CA GLY A 19 0.99 10.39 -11.05
C GLY A 19 -0.04 11.28 -11.78
N GLY A 20 -1.21 11.52 -11.20
CA GLY A 20 -2.26 12.32 -11.82
C GLY A 20 -3.43 12.58 -10.88
N VAL A 21 -3.32 13.60 -10.03
CA VAL A 21 -4.38 14.02 -9.10
C VAL A 21 -4.43 15.53 -8.98
N LEU A 22 -5.63 16.08 -8.85
CA LEU A 22 -5.85 17.47 -8.45
C LEU A 22 -6.57 17.48 -7.09
N LEU A 23 -5.97 18.14 -6.12
CA LEU A 23 -6.48 18.23 -4.75
C LEU A 23 -6.81 19.67 -4.42
N ARG A 24 -7.92 19.88 -3.69
CA ARG A 24 -8.26 21.18 -3.12
C ARG A 24 -7.23 21.55 -2.04
N PRO A 25 -6.81 22.82 -1.89
CA PRO A 25 -5.93 23.22 -0.80
C PRO A 25 -6.48 22.84 0.58
N GLU A 26 -7.80 22.94 0.76
CA GLU A 26 -8.48 22.59 2.02
C GLU A 26 -8.31 21.11 2.39
N TYR A 27 -8.14 20.23 1.40
CA TYR A 27 -7.85 18.81 1.63
C TYR A 27 -6.52 18.64 2.38
N LEU A 28 -5.47 19.34 1.96
CA LEU A 28 -4.15 19.21 2.59
C LEU A 28 -4.11 19.86 3.98
N SER A 29 -4.83 20.96 4.15
CA SER A 29 -5.01 21.60 5.47
C SER A 29 -5.75 20.70 6.46
N ASP A 30 -6.72 19.91 5.98
CA ASP A 30 -7.53 19.02 6.82
C ASP A 30 -6.84 17.66 7.09
N VAL A 31 -6.33 17.02 6.04
CA VAL A 31 -5.81 15.64 6.09
C VAL A 31 -4.31 15.59 6.43
N GLY A 32 -3.60 16.69 6.19
CA GLY A 32 -2.15 16.80 6.29
C GLY A 32 -1.43 16.40 4.99
N LEU A 33 -0.10 16.40 5.05
CA LEU A 33 0.79 16.07 3.92
C LEU A 33 1.12 14.57 3.86
N PHE A 34 1.93 14.18 2.89
CA PHE A 34 2.52 12.84 2.78
C PHE A 34 3.32 12.47 4.03
N ASP A 35 3.32 11.17 4.36
CA ASP A 35 4.16 10.65 5.44
C ASP A 35 5.54 10.27 4.87
N GLU A 36 6.56 11.03 5.24
CA GLU A 36 7.93 10.87 4.76
C GLU A 36 8.53 9.49 5.08
N SER A 37 7.96 8.76 6.05
CA SER A 37 8.40 7.39 6.38
C SER A 37 8.25 6.43 5.20
N PHE A 38 7.33 6.73 4.28
CA PHE A 38 7.12 5.94 3.06
C PHE A 38 8.24 6.15 2.04
N PHE A 39 8.72 7.39 1.90
CA PHE A 39 9.65 7.87 0.86
C PHE A 39 9.10 7.73 -0.57
N LEU A 40 8.74 6.52 -0.99
CA LEU A 40 8.11 6.20 -2.27
C LEU A 40 7.25 4.94 -2.16
N TYR A 41 6.23 4.81 -3.02
CA TYR A 41 5.17 3.80 -2.98
C TYR A 41 4.28 3.83 -1.73
N TYR A 42 2.96 3.80 -1.94
CA TYR A 42 1.88 3.82 -0.93
C TYR A 42 1.71 5.11 -0.13
N GLU A 43 2.53 6.15 -0.34
CA GLU A 43 2.34 7.47 0.27
C GLU A 43 1.03 8.14 -0.19
N ASP A 44 0.68 7.96 -1.46
CA ASP A 44 -0.57 8.43 -2.06
C ASP A 44 -1.79 7.66 -1.54
N THR A 45 -1.65 6.35 -1.39
CA THR A 45 -2.68 5.46 -0.86
C THR A 45 -2.90 5.73 0.63
N ASP A 46 -1.84 5.99 1.41
CA ASP A 46 -1.94 6.41 2.81
C ASP A 46 -2.70 7.74 2.93
N LEU A 47 -2.32 8.75 2.13
CA LEU A 47 -2.97 10.05 2.17
C LEU A 47 -4.44 9.95 1.73
N SER A 48 -4.71 9.21 0.66
CA SER A 48 -6.05 8.89 0.17
C SER A 48 -6.92 8.28 1.26
N TRP A 49 -6.40 7.29 1.98
CA TRP A 49 -7.12 6.61 3.06
C TRP A 49 -7.42 7.56 4.21
N ARG A 50 -6.45 8.39 4.61
CA ARG A 50 -6.67 9.42 5.64
C ARG A 50 -7.78 10.38 5.23
N GLY A 51 -7.80 10.81 3.96
CA GLY A 51 -8.87 11.66 3.45
C GLY A 51 -10.24 10.97 3.44
N GLN A 52 -10.32 9.69 3.05
CA GLN A 52 -11.56 8.90 3.15
C GLN A 52 -12.04 8.82 4.60
N ALA A 53 -11.14 8.61 5.56
CA ALA A 53 -11.46 8.61 6.99
C ALA A 53 -11.93 9.98 7.50
N ARG A 54 -11.55 11.07 6.83
CA ARG A 54 -12.02 12.46 7.07
C ARG A 54 -13.28 12.82 6.28
N GLY A 55 -13.80 11.92 5.44
CA GLY A 55 -15.02 12.13 4.65
C GLY A 55 -14.81 12.71 3.25
N TRP A 56 -13.57 12.88 2.81
CA TRP A 56 -13.26 13.28 1.45
C TRP A 56 -13.55 12.16 0.46
N ARG A 57 -14.04 12.55 -0.72
CA ARG A 57 -14.33 11.65 -1.83
C ARG A 57 -13.50 12.02 -3.03
N TYR A 58 -13.16 11.01 -3.83
CA TYR A 58 -12.37 11.17 -5.04
C TYR A 58 -13.14 10.59 -6.22
N ARG A 59 -13.01 11.23 -7.37
CA ARG A 59 -13.60 10.78 -8.63
C ARG A 59 -12.57 10.84 -9.74
N THR A 60 -12.67 9.92 -10.70
CA THR A 60 -11.91 10.03 -11.94
C THR A 60 -12.38 11.24 -12.74
N ALA A 61 -11.49 11.78 -13.57
CA ALA A 61 -11.79 12.81 -14.56
C ALA A 61 -11.47 12.23 -15.95
N PRO A 62 -12.42 11.53 -16.59
CA PRO A 62 -12.17 10.78 -17.83
C PRO A 62 -11.59 11.63 -18.97
N SER A 63 -11.99 12.90 -19.05
CA SER A 63 -11.47 13.85 -20.04
C SER A 63 -10.00 14.27 -19.82
N SER A 64 -9.40 13.93 -18.66
CA SER A 64 -8.02 14.26 -18.32
C SER A 64 -7.12 13.02 -18.40
N VAL A 65 -6.54 12.78 -19.57
CA VAL A 65 -5.69 11.61 -19.83
C VAL A 65 -4.21 11.92 -19.57
N ILE A 66 -3.57 11.15 -18.70
CA ILE A 66 -2.14 11.25 -18.38
C ILE A 66 -1.45 9.94 -18.69
N ARG A 67 -0.31 9.99 -19.38
CA ARG A 67 0.57 8.83 -19.61
C ARG A 67 1.62 8.76 -18.52
N HIS A 68 1.51 7.74 -17.66
CA HIS A 68 2.42 7.52 -16.55
C HIS A 68 3.23 6.23 -16.77
N VAL A 69 4.56 6.33 -16.70
CA VAL A 69 5.46 5.18 -16.82
C VAL A 69 5.68 4.60 -15.42
N HIS A 70 5.09 3.43 -15.17
CA HIS A 70 5.17 2.78 -13.86
C HIS A 70 6.62 2.45 -13.49
N ALA A 71 6.99 2.76 -12.24
CA ALA A 71 8.31 2.52 -11.67
C ALA A 71 9.50 3.06 -12.51
N ALA A 72 9.27 4.10 -13.32
CA ALA A 72 10.30 4.65 -14.22
C ALA A 72 11.60 5.02 -13.49
N SER A 73 11.49 5.64 -12.31
CA SER A 73 12.65 6.10 -11.53
C SER A 73 13.32 4.99 -10.71
N SER A 74 12.55 4.02 -10.20
CA SER A 74 13.12 2.97 -9.33
C SER A 74 13.46 1.68 -10.06
N GLY A 75 12.94 1.47 -11.27
CA GLY A 75 12.95 0.20 -11.99
C GLY A 75 11.99 -0.83 -11.37
N GLU A 76 11.06 -1.34 -12.18
CA GLU A 76 10.16 -2.43 -11.77
C GLU A 76 10.97 -3.66 -11.34
N GLY A 77 10.64 -4.24 -10.18
CA GLY A 77 11.32 -5.43 -9.66
C GLY A 77 12.74 -5.22 -9.10
N SER A 78 13.23 -3.97 -9.07
CA SER A 78 14.51 -3.62 -8.42
C SER A 78 14.49 -3.89 -6.90
N GLU A 79 15.66 -3.85 -6.26
CA GLU A 79 15.72 -4.00 -4.80
C GLU A 79 15.02 -2.85 -4.07
N VAL A 80 15.15 -1.62 -4.57
CA VAL A 80 14.47 -0.43 -4.02
C VAL A 80 12.96 -0.60 -4.15
N PHE A 81 12.48 -1.00 -5.33
CA PHE A 81 11.06 -1.25 -5.56
C PHE A 81 10.52 -2.32 -4.60
N ALA A 82 11.14 -3.51 -4.59
CA ALA A 82 10.71 -4.63 -3.76
C ALA A 82 10.76 -4.30 -2.26
N PHE A 83 11.75 -3.52 -1.83
CA PHE A 83 11.86 -3.09 -0.45
C PHE A 83 10.70 -2.17 -0.04
N HIS A 84 10.51 -1.07 -0.78
CA HIS A 84 9.52 -0.05 -0.43
C HIS A 84 8.09 -0.56 -0.60
N VAL A 85 7.77 -1.25 -1.71
CA VAL A 85 6.42 -1.79 -1.94
C VAL A 85 6.02 -2.74 -0.79
N GLU A 86 6.88 -3.68 -0.42
CA GLU A 86 6.52 -4.66 0.61
C GLU A 86 6.47 -4.01 2.01
N ARG A 87 7.48 -3.21 2.38
CA ARG A 87 7.53 -2.53 3.68
C ARG A 87 6.34 -1.59 3.83
N ASN A 88 6.09 -0.75 2.83
CA ASN A 88 5.10 0.31 2.90
C ASN A 88 3.68 -0.23 2.82
N ARG A 89 3.43 -1.34 2.10
CA ARG A 89 2.14 -2.04 2.16
C ARG A 89 1.78 -2.42 3.59
N LEU A 90 2.73 -2.97 4.35
CA LEU A 90 2.52 -3.34 5.76
C LEU A 90 2.32 -2.10 6.64
N LEU A 91 3.10 -1.04 6.43
CA LEU A 91 2.94 0.23 7.17
C LEU A 91 1.58 0.87 6.92
N MET A 92 1.16 1.03 5.66
CA MET A 92 -0.12 1.62 5.27
C MET A 92 -1.29 0.83 5.86
N LEU A 93 -1.25 -0.51 5.77
CA LEU A 93 -2.28 -1.36 6.38
C LEU A 93 -2.31 -1.18 7.90
N LEU A 94 -1.18 -1.27 8.58
CA LEU A 94 -1.13 -1.08 10.02
C LEU A 94 -1.62 0.31 10.43
N LYS A 95 -1.27 1.34 9.67
CA LYS A 95 -1.61 2.73 9.97
C LYS A 95 -3.10 2.99 9.80
N ASN A 96 -3.71 2.50 8.73
CA ASN A 96 -5.05 2.92 8.32
C ASN A 96 -6.12 1.83 8.36
N ALA A 97 -5.78 0.57 8.04
CA ALA A 97 -6.77 -0.48 7.81
C ALA A 97 -7.45 -0.97 9.11
N PRO A 98 -8.67 -1.53 9.04
CA PRO A 98 -9.30 -2.22 10.16
C PRO A 98 -8.40 -3.34 10.70
N VAL A 99 -8.41 -3.58 12.02
CA VAL A 99 -7.50 -4.56 12.67
C VAL A 99 -7.64 -5.96 12.06
N ARG A 100 -8.85 -6.38 11.69
CA ARG A 100 -9.06 -7.67 11.02
C ARG A 100 -8.30 -7.78 9.69
N LEU A 101 -8.24 -6.70 8.91
CA LEU A 101 -7.54 -6.68 7.63
C LEU A 101 -6.03 -6.68 7.86
N VAL A 102 -5.55 -5.96 8.88
CA VAL A 102 -4.14 -6.02 9.31
C VAL A 102 -3.74 -7.45 9.67
N ILE A 103 -4.54 -8.14 10.49
CA ILE A 103 -4.27 -9.53 10.88
C ILE A 103 -4.29 -10.45 9.65
N ALA A 104 -5.35 -10.40 8.84
CA ALA A 104 -5.48 -11.24 7.65
C ALA A 104 -4.31 -11.05 6.68
N GLN A 105 -3.93 -9.80 6.40
CA GLN A 105 -2.81 -9.49 5.50
C GLN A 105 -1.44 -9.85 6.10
N SER A 106 -1.29 -9.78 7.43
CA SER A 106 -0.08 -10.25 8.13
C SER A 106 0.06 -11.76 8.04
N LEU A 107 -1.03 -12.51 8.20
CA LEU A 107 -1.04 -13.97 8.03
C LEU A 107 -0.73 -14.36 6.57
N LEU A 108 -1.30 -13.65 5.60
CA LEU A 108 -0.99 -13.86 4.19
C LEU A 108 0.48 -13.56 3.88
N PHE A 109 1.03 -12.49 4.43
CA PHE A 109 2.46 -12.16 4.33
C PHE A 109 3.32 -13.31 4.85
N LEU A 110 3.03 -13.82 6.06
CA LEU A 110 3.77 -14.90 6.69
C LEU A 110 3.67 -16.20 5.88
N ARG A 111 2.45 -16.56 5.43
CA ARG A 111 2.20 -17.75 4.60
C ARG A 111 2.94 -17.68 3.28
N ALA A 112 2.93 -16.51 2.62
CA ALA A 112 3.67 -16.30 1.37
C ALA A 112 5.19 -16.43 1.60
N THR A 113 5.73 -15.80 2.64
CA THR A 113 7.14 -15.89 3.00
C THR A 113 7.55 -17.34 3.31
N ALA A 114 6.74 -18.08 4.07
CA ALA A 114 6.98 -19.50 4.36
C ALA A 114 6.92 -20.36 3.08
N SER A 115 6.01 -20.06 2.15
CA SER A 115 5.93 -20.72 0.85
C SER A 115 7.20 -20.51 0.02
N TYR A 116 7.68 -19.26 -0.06
CA TYR A 116 8.96 -18.96 -0.73
C TYR A 116 10.15 -19.63 -0.05
N ALA A 117 10.21 -19.61 1.29
CA ALA A 117 11.26 -20.30 2.03
C ALA A 117 11.24 -21.81 1.76
N ARG A 118 10.06 -22.43 1.73
CA ARG A 118 9.92 -23.84 1.38
C ARG A 118 10.36 -24.13 -0.06
N ARG A 119 9.95 -23.30 -1.01
CA ARG A 119 10.21 -23.49 -2.45
C ARG A 119 11.67 -23.24 -2.82
N ASP A 120 12.23 -22.14 -2.34
CA ASP A 120 13.50 -21.57 -2.85
C ASP A 120 14.69 -21.87 -1.93
N VAL A 121 14.44 -22.34 -0.70
CA VAL A 121 15.48 -22.66 0.28
C VAL A 121 15.38 -24.11 0.75
N LEU A 122 14.27 -24.50 1.41
CA LEU A 122 14.17 -25.82 2.04
C LEU A 122 14.19 -26.95 1.00
N ARG A 123 13.35 -26.89 -0.04
CA ARG A 123 13.30 -27.94 -1.08
C ARG A 123 14.63 -28.12 -1.82
N PRO A 124 15.32 -27.06 -2.28
CA PRO A 124 16.66 -27.20 -2.88
C PRO A 124 17.67 -27.83 -1.92
N LEU A 125 17.73 -27.37 -0.67
CA LEU A 125 18.63 -27.94 0.33
C LEU A 125 18.36 -29.44 0.57
N MET A 126 17.09 -29.83 0.72
CA MET A 126 16.70 -31.24 0.87
C MET A 126 17.04 -32.10 -0.35
N ARG A 127 17.10 -31.50 -1.54
CA ARG A 127 17.48 -32.17 -2.79
C ARG A 127 18.95 -31.99 -3.14
N LEU A 128 19.78 -31.46 -2.23
CA LEU A 128 21.20 -31.15 -2.47
C LEU A 128 21.45 -30.22 -3.69
N HIS A 129 20.48 -29.37 -4.02
CA HIS A 129 20.59 -28.32 -5.03
C HIS A 129 20.94 -26.98 -4.38
N ARG A 130 21.52 -26.06 -5.15
CA ARG A 130 21.81 -24.69 -4.68
C ARG A 130 20.51 -23.93 -4.38
N PRO A 131 20.33 -23.35 -3.17
CA PRO A 131 19.16 -22.53 -2.86
C PRO A 131 19.24 -21.15 -3.50
N HIS A 132 18.08 -20.54 -3.76
CA HIS A 132 17.95 -19.19 -4.32
C HIS A 132 17.15 -18.28 -3.36
N PRO A 133 17.74 -17.86 -2.22
CA PRO A 133 17.00 -17.19 -1.14
C PRO A 133 16.63 -15.73 -1.44
N THR A 134 16.86 -15.22 -2.65
CA THR A 134 16.73 -13.79 -2.99
C THR A 134 15.37 -13.21 -2.59
N VAL A 135 14.27 -13.90 -2.92
CA VAL A 135 12.90 -13.45 -2.57
C VAL A 135 12.71 -13.43 -1.06
N VAL A 136 13.11 -14.51 -0.37
CA VAL A 136 12.99 -14.62 1.09
C VAL A 136 13.79 -13.53 1.78
N ARG A 137 15.05 -13.32 1.37
CA ARG A 137 15.92 -12.26 1.89
C ARG A 137 15.28 -10.89 1.71
N ARG A 138 14.78 -10.56 0.50
CA ARG A 138 14.09 -9.29 0.24
C ARG A 138 12.92 -9.09 1.20
N ARG A 139 12.06 -10.10 1.37
CA ARG A 139 10.90 -10.04 2.28
C ARG A 139 11.32 -9.84 3.74
N LEU A 140 12.36 -10.52 4.20
CA LEU A 140 12.89 -10.37 5.56
C LEU A 140 13.48 -8.98 5.80
N VAL A 141 14.21 -8.43 4.82
CA VAL A 141 14.75 -7.06 4.88
C VAL A 141 13.63 -6.03 4.93
N SER A 142 12.62 -6.14 4.06
CA SER A 142 11.44 -5.26 4.09
C SER A 142 10.69 -5.35 5.42
N PHE A 143 10.54 -6.56 5.97
CA PHE A 143 9.90 -6.77 7.26
C PHE A 143 10.70 -6.16 8.41
N GLY A 144 12.03 -6.29 8.41
CA GLY A 144 12.90 -5.59 9.35
C GLY A 144 12.74 -4.07 9.30
N GLY A 145 12.63 -3.51 8.09
CA GLY A 145 12.31 -2.09 7.89
C GLY A 145 10.95 -1.69 8.45
N PHE A 146 9.94 -2.55 8.30
CA PHE A 146 8.62 -2.36 8.89
C PHE A 146 8.67 -2.38 10.43
N LEU A 147 9.36 -3.37 11.02
CA LEU A 147 9.50 -3.49 12.48
C LEU A 147 10.21 -2.27 13.08
N ARG A 148 11.21 -1.72 12.39
CA ARG A 148 11.89 -0.50 12.82
C ARG A 148 10.95 0.71 12.95
N LEU A 149 9.95 0.80 12.07
CA LEU A 149 8.96 1.89 12.04
C LEU A 149 7.67 1.56 12.81
N LEU A 150 7.55 0.34 13.33
CA LEU A 150 6.36 -0.15 14.01
C LEU A 150 5.89 0.76 15.17
N PRO A 151 6.75 1.20 16.11
CA PRO A 151 6.29 2.00 17.25
C PRO A 151 5.73 3.37 16.81
N ALA A 152 6.38 4.02 15.85
CA ALA A 152 5.92 5.29 15.30
C ALA A 152 4.59 5.12 14.56
N THR A 153 4.46 4.04 13.77
CA THR A 153 3.25 3.74 13.02
C THR A 153 2.06 3.44 13.94
N LEU A 154 2.27 2.75 15.06
CA LEU A 154 1.22 2.51 16.06
C LEU A 154 0.75 3.81 16.72
N ARG A 155 1.67 4.75 17.02
CA ARG A 155 1.30 6.08 17.52
C ARG A 155 0.49 6.86 16.47
N ALA A 156 0.94 6.84 15.21
CA ALA A 156 0.24 7.47 14.11
C ALA A 156 -1.17 6.88 13.93
N ARG A 157 -1.32 5.56 13.97
CA ARG A 157 -2.62 4.88 13.93
C ARG A 157 -3.56 5.41 15.01
N ARG A 158 -3.12 5.47 16.28
CA ARG A 158 -3.96 5.96 17.38
C ARG A 158 -4.45 7.38 17.13
N ARG A 159 -3.55 8.28 16.70
CA ARG A 159 -3.88 9.66 16.35
C ARG A 159 -4.87 9.75 15.19
N LEU A 160 -4.64 9.01 14.11
CA LEU A 160 -5.53 9.04 12.94
C LEU A 160 -6.92 8.50 13.27
N ARG A 161 -6.97 7.49 14.13
CA ARG A 161 -8.24 6.91 14.59
C ARG A 161 -9.05 7.86 15.47
N SER A 162 -8.42 8.73 16.25
CA SER A 162 -9.14 9.75 17.01
C SER A 162 -9.65 10.91 16.14
N LEU A 163 -9.09 11.10 14.94
CA LEU A 163 -9.47 12.17 14.00
C LEU A 163 -10.44 11.71 12.90
N ALA A 164 -10.70 10.40 12.81
CA ALA A 164 -11.56 9.81 11.81
C ALA A 164 -13.03 10.19 12.06
N LEU A 165 -13.69 10.67 11.01
CA LEU A 165 -15.13 10.97 10.99
C LEU A 165 -15.93 9.81 10.37
N VAL A 166 -15.31 9.12 9.41
CA VAL A 166 -15.93 7.98 8.72
C VAL A 166 -15.50 6.67 9.42
N PRO A 167 -16.45 5.88 9.94
CA PRO A 167 -16.12 4.62 10.60
C PRO A 167 -15.69 3.56 9.58
N ASP A 168 -14.79 2.66 9.99
CA ASP A 168 -14.25 1.59 9.15
C ASP A 168 -15.32 0.85 8.36
N ARG A 169 -16.48 0.53 8.98
CA ARG A 169 -17.62 -0.17 8.37
C ARG A 169 -18.12 0.45 7.06
N GLN A 170 -17.99 1.77 6.91
CA GLN A 170 -18.39 2.47 5.68
C GLN A 170 -17.30 2.41 4.60
N LEU A 171 -16.04 2.19 4.99
CA LEU A 171 -14.93 2.02 4.07
C LEU A 171 -14.74 0.56 3.62
N GLU A 172 -15.23 -0.42 4.38
CA GLU A 172 -15.06 -1.86 4.09
C GLU A 172 -15.49 -2.31 2.68
N PRO A 173 -16.58 -1.76 2.09
CA PRO A 173 -16.98 -2.14 0.74
C PRO A 173 -15.89 -1.92 -0.31
N TRP A 174 -14.94 -1.03 -0.08
CA TRP A 174 -13.81 -0.79 -0.98
C TRP A 174 -12.73 -1.87 -0.93
N PHE A 175 -12.69 -2.68 0.12
CA PHE A 175 -11.62 -3.67 0.35
C PHE A 175 -12.08 -5.11 0.12
N VAL A 176 -13.39 -5.34 0.15
CA VAL A 176 -13.98 -6.65 -0.08
C VAL A 176 -14.41 -6.69 -1.54
N VAL A 177 -13.60 -7.33 -2.37
CA VAL A 177 -14.00 -7.69 -3.73
C VAL A 177 -15.23 -8.58 -3.60
N ARG A 178 -16.37 -8.14 -4.16
CA ARG A 178 -17.57 -8.96 -4.32
C ARG A 178 -17.39 -9.95 -5.45
#